data_AF-A0A820G7H2-F1
#
_entry.id   AF-A0A820G7H2-F1
#
_cell.length_a   1.000
_cell.length_b   1.000
_cell.length_c   1.000
_cell.angle_alpha   90.00
_cell.angle_beta   90.00
_cell.angle_gamma   90.00
#
_symmetry.space_group_name_H-M   'P 1'
#
loop_
_entity.id
_entity.type
_entity.pdbx_description
1 polymer ?
#
loop_
_entity_poly.entity_id
_entity_poly.type
_entity_poly.pdbx_seq_one_letter_code
_entity_poly.pdbx_strand_id
1 'polypeptide(L)'
;AFFVIRLHNQIISYPTVNDTNDLVQCDLMNSGNTFLNFARNENYEFSSLRRAKFSTMALLYELHTSATNKFTYYCNTCQQECDIHFHCALCEDFDLCEKCYNIEPKHEHKMVKHNSLNINDKPIGSI
;
A
#
# COMPACT_ATOMS: atom_id res chain seq x y z
N ALA A 1 -18.74 20.91 21.37
CA ALA A 1 -19.90 20.26 22.04
C ALA A 1 -19.59 18.78 22.19
N PHE A 2 -20.02 18.15 23.28
CA PHE A 2 -19.83 16.72 23.50
C PHE A 2 -21.19 16.02 23.48
N PHE A 3 -21.25 14.86 22.87
CA PHE A 3 -22.44 14.02 22.80
C PHE A 3 -22.14 12.67 23.44
N VAL A 4 -23.09 12.14 24.22
CA VAL A 4 -23.01 10.80 24.80
C VAL A 4 -24.11 9.96 24.17
N ILE A 5 -23.71 8.91 23.44
CA ILE A 5 -24.63 7.97 22.82
C ILE A 5 -24.51 6.63 23.56
N ARG A 6 -25.62 6.17 24.16
CA ARG A 6 -25.69 4.87 24.82
C ARG A 6 -26.30 3.85 23.86
N LEU A 7 -25.46 2.95 23.35
CA LEU A 7 -25.87 1.92 22.39
C LEU A 7 -26.40 0.64 23.05
N HIS A 8 -25.93 0.32 24.27
CA HIS A 8 -26.30 -0.88 25.01
C HIS A 8 -26.69 -0.57 26.45
N ASN A 9 -27.52 -1.44 27.03
CA ASN A 9 -27.89 -1.37 28.44
C ASN A 9 -26.82 -2.09 29.28
N GLN A 10 -26.26 -1.40 30.28
CA GLN A 10 -25.19 -1.91 31.15
C GLN A 10 -25.60 -3.10 32.02
N ILE A 11 -26.90 -3.40 32.11
CA ILE A 11 -27.46 -4.48 32.92
C ILE A 11 -27.35 -5.85 32.19
N ILE A 12 -27.13 -5.85 30.87
CA ILE A 12 -27.13 -7.06 30.04
C ILE A 12 -25.69 -7.42 29.67
N SER A 13 -25.31 -8.69 29.84
CA SER A 13 -24.04 -9.21 29.34
C SER A 13 -24.15 -9.47 27.84
N TYR A 14 -23.24 -8.88 27.06
CA TYR A 14 -23.16 -9.09 25.61
C TYR A 14 -21.97 -10.00 25.27
N PRO A 15 -22.01 -10.74 24.15
CA PRO A 15 -20.86 -11.48 23.67
C PRO A 15 -19.71 -10.53 23.33
N THR A 16 -18.49 -11.07 23.29
CA THR A 16 -17.31 -10.33 22.84
C THR A 16 -17.51 -9.86 21.40
N VAL A 17 -17.20 -8.58 21.13
CA VAL A 17 -17.22 -8.04 19.77
C VAL A 17 -16.19 -8.81 18.95
N ASN A 18 -16.63 -9.43 17.86
CA ASN A 18 -15.78 -10.09 16.90
C ASN A 18 -15.97 -9.42 15.55
N ASP A 19 -15.03 -8.55 15.17
CA ASP A 19 -15.02 -7.95 13.84
C ASP A 19 -14.49 -8.97 12.84
N THR A 20 -15.32 -9.35 11.87
CA THR A 20 -14.97 -10.34 10.85
C THR A 20 -14.34 -9.73 9.61
N ASN A 21 -14.21 -8.40 9.55
CA ASN A 21 -13.66 -7.73 8.39
C ASN A 21 -12.13 -7.75 8.44
N ASP A 22 -11.52 -7.98 7.29
CA ASP A 22 -10.07 -7.85 7.15
C ASP A 22 -9.64 -6.38 7.29
N LEU A 23 -8.43 -6.20 7.79
CA LEU A 23 -7.80 -4.89 7.83
C LEU A 23 -7.54 -4.40 6.40
N VAL A 24 -8.15 -3.28 6.04
CA VAL A 24 -7.90 -2.60 4.77
C VAL A 24 -6.78 -1.57 4.97
N GLN A 25 -5.58 -1.88 4.47
CA GLN A 25 -4.47 -0.94 4.47
C GLN A 25 -4.62 0.03 3.28
N CYS A 26 -4.81 1.31 3.57
CA CYS A 26 -4.91 2.36 2.56
C CYS A 26 -4.29 3.66 3.10
N ASP A 27 -3.08 3.99 2.67
CA ASP A 27 -2.35 5.17 3.16
C ASP A 27 -3.10 6.47 2.85
N LEU A 28 -3.74 6.54 1.68
CA LEU A 28 -4.56 7.67 1.25
C LEU A 28 -5.73 7.94 2.22
N MET A 29 -6.37 6.88 2.72
CA MET A 29 -7.55 6.95 3.60
C MET A 29 -7.22 6.74 5.08
N ASN A 30 -5.94 6.70 5.45
CA ASN A 30 -5.51 6.48 6.83
C ASN A 30 -5.85 7.65 7.77
N SER A 31 -5.96 8.87 7.24
CA SER A 31 -6.41 10.03 8.01
C SER A 31 -7.11 11.06 7.13
N GLY A 32 -7.98 11.88 7.74
CA GLY A 32 -8.59 13.02 7.04
C GLY A 32 -7.54 14.01 6.51
N ASN A 33 -6.42 14.19 7.21
CA ASN A 33 -5.34 15.08 6.76
C ASN A 33 -4.65 14.53 5.50
N THR A 34 -4.45 13.21 5.40
CA THR A 34 -3.83 12.59 4.24
C THR A 34 -4.68 12.82 2.99
N PHE A 35 -5.99 12.55 3.09
CA PHE A 35 -6.94 12.82 2.01
C PHE A 35 -6.99 14.32 1.63
N LEU A 36 -7.04 15.23 2.61
CA LEU A 36 -7.09 16.67 2.34
C LEU A 36 -5.81 17.18 1.68
N ASN A 37 -4.65 16.65 2.04
CA ASN A 37 -3.39 16.99 1.39
C ASN A 37 -3.35 16.48 -0.05
N PHE A 38 -3.78 15.23 -0.29
CA PHE A 38 -3.94 14.69 -1.64
C PHE A 38 -4.86 15.56 -2.50
N ALA A 39 -6.07 15.85 -2.01
CA ALA A 39 -7.03 16.68 -2.74
C ALA A 39 -6.48 18.09 -3.02
N ARG A 40 -5.75 18.69 -2.07
CA ARG A 40 -5.12 20.00 -2.25
C ARG A 40 -4.04 19.97 -3.32
N ASN A 41 -3.16 18.98 -3.30
CA ASN A 41 -2.05 18.85 -4.25
C ASN A 41 -2.57 18.65 -5.67
N GLU A 42 -3.63 17.86 -5.84
CA GLU A 42 -4.25 17.56 -7.13
C GLU A 42 -5.33 18.56 -7.57
N ASN A 43 -5.55 19.63 -6.79
CA ASN A 43 -6.59 20.65 -7.03
C ASN A 43 -8.02 20.09 -7.13
N TYR A 44 -8.29 19.02 -6.40
CA TYR A 44 -9.61 18.42 -6.28
C TYR A 44 -10.48 19.23 -5.33
N GLU A 45 -11.73 19.42 -5.75
CA GLU A 45 -12.69 20.20 -4.97
C GLU A 45 -14.08 19.59 -4.99
N PHE A 46 -14.77 19.81 -3.88
CA PHE A 46 -16.14 19.40 -3.65
C PHE A 46 -17.09 20.60 -3.57
N SER A 47 -16.77 21.68 -4.30
CA SER A 47 -17.48 22.96 -4.28
C SER A 47 -18.71 23.04 -5.20
N SER A 48 -18.87 22.10 -6.15
CA SER A 48 -20.07 21.95 -6.98
C SER A 48 -20.27 20.50 -7.39
N LEU A 49 -21.48 20.13 -7.83
CA LEU A 49 -21.77 18.75 -8.24
C LEU A 49 -20.82 18.25 -9.33
N ARG A 50 -20.52 19.08 -10.33
CA ARG A 50 -19.61 18.70 -11.42
C ARG A 50 -18.20 18.42 -10.89
N ARG A 51 -17.70 19.26 -9.98
CA ARG A 51 -16.36 19.15 -9.42
C ARG A 51 -16.26 18.00 -8.42
N ALA A 52 -17.28 17.81 -7.59
CA ALA A 52 -17.39 16.66 -6.69
C ALA A 52 -17.37 15.35 -7.49
N LYS A 53 -18.14 15.24 -8.57
CA LYS A 53 -18.13 14.03 -9.43
C LYS A 53 -16.74 13.74 -10.00
N PHE A 54 -16.06 14.76 -10.51
CA PHE A 54 -14.70 14.61 -11.02
C PHE A 54 -13.73 14.16 -9.93
N SER A 55 -13.71 14.86 -8.79
CA SER A 55 -12.84 14.56 -7.66
C SER A 55 -13.10 13.18 -7.08
N THR A 56 -14.36 12.75 -7.00
CA THR A 56 -14.73 11.38 -6.58
C THR A 56 -14.23 10.35 -7.59
N MET A 57 -14.38 10.57 -8.90
CA MET A 57 -13.87 9.64 -9.90
C MET A 57 -12.35 9.50 -9.84
N ALA A 58 -11.62 10.61 -9.69
CA ALA A 58 -10.17 10.59 -9.55
C ALA A 58 -9.72 9.88 -8.25
N LEU A 59 -10.41 10.15 -7.13
CA LEU A 59 -10.17 9.44 -5.87
C LEU A 59 -10.40 7.92 -6.02
N LEU A 60 -11.50 7.51 -6.66
CA LEU A 60 -11.78 6.10 -6.90
C LEU A 60 -10.70 5.44 -7.74
N TYR A 61 -10.25 6.12 -8.81
CA TYR A 61 -9.14 5.63 -9.62
C TYR A 61 -7.90 5.40 -8.77
N GLU A 62 -7.49 6.38 -7.97
CA GLU A 62 -6.32 6.26 -7.09
C GLU A 62 -6.49 5.11 -6.09
N LEU A 63 -7.64 4.99 -5.44
CA LEU A 63 -7.90 3.88 -4.50
C LEU A 63 -7.78 2.50 -5.16
N HIS A 64 -8.20 2.38 -6.42
CA HIS A 64 -8.08 1.14 -7.17
C HIS A 64 -6.64 0.90 -7.63
N THR A 65 -5.95 1.91 -8.14
CA THR A 65 -4.60 1.76 -8.68
C THR A 65 -3.53 1.68 -7.62
N SER A 66 -3.60 2.44 -6.52
CA SER A 66 -2.63 2.30 -5.42
C SER A 66 -2.75 0.93 -4.75
N ALA A 67 -3.96 0.34 -4.72
CA ALA A 67 -4.16 -1.01 -4.21
C ALA A 67 -3.54 -2.09 -5.13
N THR A 68 -3.48 -1.83 -6.44
CA THR A 68 -2.91 -2.75 -7.44
C THR A 68 -1.45 -2.48 -7.77
N ASN A 69 -0.96 -1.24 -7.61
CA ASN A 69 0.41 -0.79 -7.86
C ASN A 69 1.35 -1.17 -6.71
N LYS A 70 1.16 -2.35 -6.12
CA LYS A 70 2.28 -2.99 -5.44
C LYS A 70 3.31 -3.26 -6.53
N PHE A 71 4.53 -2.73 -6.37
CA PHE A 71 5.59 -3.03 -7.31
C PHE A 71 5.79 -4.54 -7.31
N THR A 72 5.42 -5.17 -8.42
CA THR A 72 5.67 -6.58 -8.67
C THR A 72 7.13 -6.69 -9.14
N TYR A 73 7.96 -7.33 -8.32
CA TYR A 73 9.34 -7.61 -8.65
C TYR A 73 9.44 -9.00 -9.28
N TYR A 74 10.30 -9.14 -10.29
CA TYR A 74 10.53 -10.41 -10.98
C TYR A 74 11.95 -10.91 -10.74
N CYS A 75 12.10 -12.19 -10.43
CA CYS A 75 13.42 -12.80 -10.26
C CYS A 75 14.13 -12.88 -11.62
N ASN A 76 15.32 -12.28 -11.75
CA ASN A 76 16.07 -12.30 -13.01
C ASN A 76 16.52 -13.72 -13.43
N THR A 77 16.53 -14.70 -12.52
CA THR A 77 16.86 -16.11 -12.83
C THR A 77 15.66 -16.92 -13.30
N CYS A 78 14.54 -16.92 -12.56
CA CYS A 78 13.39 -17.79 -12.86
C CYS A 78 12.20 -17.06 -13.48
N GLN A 79 12.25 -15.73 -13.58
CA GLN A 79 11.23 -14.87 -14.16
C GLN A 79 9.87 -14.95 -13.46
N GLN A 80 9.85 -15.42 -12.21
CA GLN A 80 8.65 -15.48 -11.37
C GLN A 80 8.54 -14.22 -10.52
N GLU A 81 7.30 -13.82 -10.23
CA GLU A 81 6.99 -12.74 -9.29
C GLU A 81 7.47 -13.06 -7.88
N CYS A 82 7.97 -12.03 -7.19
CA CYS A 82 8.57 -12.11 -5.87
C CYS A 82 7.82 -11.21 -4.88
N ASP A 83 7.17 -11.80 -3.88
CA ASP A 83 6.70 -11.06 -2.71
C ASP A 83 7.88 -10.57 -1.85
N ILE A 84 8.93 -11.40 -1.77
CA ILE A 84 10.19 -11.12 -1.10
C ILE A 84 11.30 -11.33 -2.12
N HIS A 85 12.07 -10.28 -2.37
CA HIS A 85 13.19 -10.30 -3.31
C HIS A 85 14.50 -9.89 -2.62
N PHE A 86 15.60 -10.36 -3.18
CA PHE A 86 16.96 -9.98 -2.80
C PHE A 86 17.50 -9.11 -3.92
N HIS A 87 17.80 -7.85 -3.64
CA HIS A 87 18.27 -6.87 -4.62
C HIS A 87 19.80 -6.73 -4.56
N CYS A 88 20.46 -6.71 -5.71
CA CYS A 88 21.87 -6.41 -5.83
C CYS A 88 22.09 -4.95 -6.20
N ALA A 89 22.63 -4.14 -5.28
CA ALA A 89 22.90 -2.72 -5.52
C ALA A 89 24.08 -2.45 -6.49
N LEU A 90 24.82 -3.48 -6.91
CA LEU A 90 25.96 -3.36 -7.82
C LEU A 90 25.62 -3.72 -9.27
N CYS A 91 24.62 -4.58 -9.48
CA CYS A 91 24.14 -4.95 -10.80
C CYS A 91 22.92 -4.09 -11.15
N GLU A 92 22.77 -3.79 -12.43
CA GLU A 92 21.60 -3.03 -12.91
C GLU A 92 20.35 -3.90 -12.81
N ASP A 93 19.38 -3.46 -12.00
CA ASP A 93 18.04 -4.03 -11.85
C ASP A 93 18.05 -5.57 -11.68
N PHE A 94 18.88 -6.06 -10.74
CA PHE A 94 19.08 -7.49 -10.53
C PHE A 94 18.51 -7.95 -9.18
N ASP A 95 17.38 -8.65 -9.26
CA ASP A 95 16.63 -9.21 -8.16
C ASP A 95 16.56 -10.74 -8.23
N LEU A 96 16.65 -11.39 -7.07
CA LEU A 96 16.43 -12.83 -6.94
C LEU A 96 15.29 -13.11 -5.97
N CYS A 97 14.43 -14.06 -6.32
CA CYS A 97 13.50 -14.64 -5.35
C CYS A 97 14.27 -15.42 -4.28
N GLU A 98 13.65 -15.64 -3.11
CA GLU A 98 14.27 -16.38 -2.01
C GLU A 98 14.75 -17.78 -2.43
N LYS A 99 14.09 -18.44 -3.38
CA LYS A 99 14.52 -19.74 -3.90
C LYS A 99 15.82 -19.63 -4.69
N CYS A 100 15.90 -18.68 -5.63
CA CYS A 100 17.08 -18.49 -6.47
C CYS A 100 18.27 -17.92 -5.69
N TYR A 101 18.02 -17.10 -4.66
CA TYR A 101 19.06 -16.60 -3.77
C TYR A 101 19.78 -17.73 -2.99
N ASN A 102 19.05 -18.80 -2.65
CA ASN A 102 19.58 -19.92 -1.86
C ASN A 102 20.14 -21.08 -2.71
N ILE A 103 20.08 -21.00 -4.04
CA ILE A 103 20.62 -22.01 -4.95
C ILE A 103 22.09 -21.68 -5.24
N GLU A 104 22.94 -22.71 -5.27
CA GLU A 104 24.33 -22.59 -5.72
C GLU A 104 24.43 -22.77 -7.25
N PRO A 105 25.29 -22.01 -7.96
CA PRO A 105 26.19 -20.98 -7.42
C PRO A 105 25.43 -19.71 -7.04
N LYS A 106 25.78 -19.15 -5.87
CA LYS A 106 25.24 -17.85 -5.44
C LYS A 106 25.67 -16.72 -6.37
N HIS A 107 24.83 -15.70 -6.46
CA HIS A 107 25.21 -14.43 -7.06
C HIS A 107 26.45 -13.85 -6.33
N GLU A 108 27.41 -13.35 -7.11
CA GLU A 108 28.74 -12.99 -6.59
C GLU A 108 28.73 -11.79 -5.64
N HIS A 109 27.72 -10.92 -5.76
CA HIS A 109 27.57 -9.74 -4.91
C HIS A 109 26.66 -9.99 -3.71
N LYS A 110 26.92 -9.26 -2.61
CA LYS A 110 26.03 -9.24 -1.46
C LYS A 110 24.71 -8.56 -1.83
N MET A 111 23.60 -9.25 -1.58
CA MET A 111 22.25 -8.75 -1.87
C MET A 111 21.53 -8.32 -0.59
N VAL A 112 20.61 -7.36 -0.70
CA VAL A 112 19.77 -6.84 0.40
C VAL A 112 18.36 -7.43 0.27
N LYS A 113 17.77 -7.88 1.37
CA LYS A 113 16.41 -8.43 1.39
C LYS A 113 15.40 -7.29 1.44
N HIS A 114 14.51 -7.23 0.45
CA HIS A 114 13.37 -6.33 0.38
C HIS A 114 12.06 -7.12 0.41
N ASN A 115 11.00 -6.45 0.83
CA ASN A 115 9.65 -7.00 0.84
C ASN A 115 8.78 -6.08 0.00
N SER A 116 8.02 -6.62 -0.95
CA SER A 116 7.15 -5.85 -1.86
C SER A 116 6.00 -5.13 -1.11
N LEU A 117 5.91 -5.33 0.21
CA LEU A 117 5.01 -4.63 1.14
C LEU A 117 5.64 -3.40 1.83
N ASN A 118 6.95 -3.15 1.66
CA ASN A 118 7.60 -1.97 2.25
C ASN A 118 7.51 -0.77 1.28
N ILE A 119 6.50 0.07 1.52
CA ILE A 119 6.18 1.31 0.78
C ILE A 119 7.29 2.40 0.92
N ASN A 120 8.37 2.12 1.65
CA ASN A 120 9.43 3.09 1.94
C ASN A 120 10.55 3.14 0.89
N ASP A 121 10.61 2.21 -0.06
CA ASP A 121 11.57 2.27 -1.16
C ASP A 121 10.92 2.95 -2.37
N LYS A 122 10.66 4.26 -2.27
CA LYS A 122 10.49 5.08 -3.48
C LYS A 122 11.84 5.08 -4.20
N PRO A 123 11.92 4.65 -5.48
CA PRO A 123 13.11 4.95 -6.27
C PRO A 123 13.27 6.46 -6.34
N ILE A 124 14.44 6.94 -5.90
CA ILE A 124 14.93 8.29 -6.19
C ILE A 124 15.18 8.32 -7.69
N GLY A 125 14.17 8.75 -8.45
CA GLY A 125 14.29 8.89 -9.90
C GLY A 125 13.07 8.41 -10.66
N SER A 126 12.00 9.21 -10.61
CA SER A 126 11.15 9.40 -11.79
C SER A 126 10.88 10.89 -11.89
N ILE A 127 11.24 11.42 -13.05
CA ILE A 127 11.05 12.81 -13.49
C ILE A 127 9.57 13.20 -13.41
#